data_AF-A0A7S3C843-F1
#
_entry.id   AF-A0A7S3C843-F1
#
_cell.length_a   1.000
_cell.length_b   1.000
_cell.length_c   1.000
_cell.angle_alpha   90.00
_cell.angle_beta   90.00
_cell.angle_gamma   90.00
#
_symmetry.space_group_name_H-M   'P 1'
#
loop_
_entity.id
_entity.type
_entity.pdbx_description
1 polymer ?
#
loop_
_entity_poly.entity_id
_entity_poly.type
_entity_poly.pdbx_seq_one_letter_code
_entity_poly.pdbx_strand_id
1 'polypeptide(L)'
;KMARPQVHSVLARRGTRVGLTRGPRTLPGSYQRLGDSSRRRRLASRPSSGGPGAGPETTTTSESQLVHDEVGRLVDAAVRESGYGALSPGERRARVALDLASEVDLRTHRLLPDVNESFVLLANVVEVMWRSGFDFDLAAAGRTPDFYAYPTIHPHAESDPALVEPAKRMRLENKEYQTSRFRRLHLELAAREDGLQVARAVMFPRVRYDIPIFALDMVSVNGRVTFVIVDCSPVTRDGVLPEVYTQAMAQLRRKHFAEADMVPLPEWADQILSPLCVCLRPRSDEDVSAFIGYCAELLNFHIECSSCFSASREESAMTETYRAHERYAKHQWGNQKTRSVLEASFGANFADSYMRQTLFDVEPGLGSRPSVTDFEDEVVLNGAVHPVSTGPLARVDSELRGGSIWVPKGNWTPGEEVAMLRLLNTHNHAP
;
A
#
# COMPACT_ATOMS: atom_id res chain seq x y z
N LYS A 1 -5.33 -20.30 37.64
CA LYS A 1 -6.69 -19.75 37.78
C LYS A 1 -6.61 -18.23 37.84
N MET A 2 -6.83 -17.54 36.72
CA MET A 2 -7.37 -16.18 36.63
C MET A 2 -7.61 -15.90 35.14
N ALA A 3 -8.72 -15.24 34.85
CA ALA A 3 -9.49 -15.31 33.62
C ALA A 3 -9.03 -14.31 32.55
N ARG A 4 -9.20 -14.71 31.28
CA ARG A 4 -9.13 -13.86 30.08
C ARG A 4 -10.42 -13.05 29.94
N PRO A 5 -10.41 -11.77 29.54
CA PRO A 5 -11.63 -11.07 29.12
C PRO A 5 -11.95 -11.40 27.66
N GLN A 6 -13.24 -11.68 27.40
CA GLN A 6 -13.83 -11.81 26.06
C GLN A 6 -14.27 -10.42 25.57
N VAL A 7 -13.94 -10.11 24.31
CA VAL A 7 -14.40 -8.91 23.60
C VAL A 7 -15.82 -9.16 23.08
N HIS A 8 -16.79 -8.37 23.53
CA HIS A 8 -18.17 -8.37 23.04
C HIS A 8 -18.45 -7.13 22.18
N SER A 9 -19.05 -7.39 21.02
CA SER A 9 -19.58 -6.45 20.04
C SER A 9 -20.58 -5.44 20.62
N VAL A 10 -20.43 -4.15 20.27
CA VAL A 10 -21.46 -3.13 20.48
C VAL A 10 -21.61 -2.28 19.22
N LEU A 11 -22.65 -2.57 18.42
CA LEU A 11 -23.27 -1.62 17.50
C LEU A 11 -24.77 -1.55 17.86
N ALA A 12 -25.10 -0.61 18.75
CA ALA A 12 -26.47 -0.31 19.13
C ALA A 12 -27.10 0.64 18.09
N ARG A 13 -28.14 0.14 17.41
CA ARG A 13 -29.01 0.90 16.50
C ARG A 13 -29.88 1.88 17.30
N ARG A 14 -29.89 3.16 16.92
CA ARG A 14 -30.96 4.11 17.28
C ARG A 14 -32.10 3.97 16.28
N GLY A 15 -33.30 3.72 16.80
CA GLY A 15 -34.50 3.45 16.03
C GLY A 15 -35.26 4.68 15.57
N THR A 16 -36.09 4.48 14.54
CA THR A 16 -37.24 5.31 14.25
C THR A 16 -38.42 4.37 13.99
N ARG A 17 -39.50 4.55 14.75
CA ARG A 17 -40.74 3.77 14.68
C ARG A 17 -41.58 4.23 13.49
N VAL A 18 -42.10 3.29 12.70
CA VAL A 18 -43.48 3.31 12.19
C VAL A 18 -43.98 1.87 12.20
N GLY A 19 -45.08 1.63 12.92
CA GLY A 19 -45.64 0.29 13.13
C GLY A 19 -46.55 -0.14 12.00
N LEU A 20 -46.84 -1.44 11.94
CA LEU A 20 -48.17 -1.98 11.69
C LEU A 20 -48.28 -3.42 12.23
N THR A 21 -49.47 -3.68 12.76
CA THR A 21 -49.99 -4.70 13.68
C THR A 21 -50.13 -6.14 13.18
N ARG A 22 -50.12 -7.08 14.17
CA ARG A 22 -50.84 -8.38 14.30
C ARG A 22 -50.40 -9.52 13.36
N GLY A 23 -50.18 -10.78 13.77
CA GLY A 23 -50.49 -11.53 14.99
C GLY A 23 -49.90 -12.96 14.89
N PRO A 24 -50.17 -13.86 15.86
CA PRO A 24 -49.17 -14.81 16.38
C PRO A 24 -49.40 -16.28 16.00
N ARG A 25 -48.38 -17.15 16.13
CA ARG A 25 -48.51 -18.49 16.73
C ARG A 25 -47.19 -19.26 16.90
N THR A 26 -46.90 -19.53 18.18
CA THR A 26 -46.40 -20.80 18.78
C THR A 26 -45.12 -21.46 18.26
N LEU A 27 -44.08 -21.41 19.09
CA LEU A 27 -43.06 -22.46 19.25
C LEU A 27 -43.34 -23.25 20.53
N PRO A 28 -43.08 -24.56 20.56
CA PRO A 28 -42.44 -25.17 21.71
C PRO A 28 -41.07 -25.75 21.33
N GLY A 29 -40.13 -25.60 22.25
CA GLY A 29 -38.70 -25.77 22.02
C GLY A 29 -38.20 -27.19 21.78
N SER A 30 -36.93 -27.24 21.42
CA SER A 30 -35.94 -28.10 22.08
C SER A 30 -34.54 -27.68 21.63
N TYR A 31 -33.67 -27.50 22.61
CA TYR A 31 -32.24 -27.34 22.45
C TYR A 31 -31.66 -28.63 21.83
N GLN A 32 -31.00 -28.50 20.68
CA GLN A 32 -29.89 -29.37 20.31
C GLN A 32 -28.71 -28.51 19.85
N ARG A 33 -27.56 -28.78 20.46
CA ARG A 33 -26.27 -28.16 20.16
C ARG A 33 -25.88 -28.44 18.72
N LEU A 34 -25.63 -27.37 17.97
CA LEU A 34 -24.65 -27.29 16.89
C LEU A 34 -23.72 -26.15 17.33
N GLY A 35 -22.44 -26.38 17.57
CA GLY A 35 -21.54 -27.00 16.60
C GLY A 35 -20.67 -25.87 16.10
N ASP A 36 -19.50 -25.76 16.72
CA ASP A 36 -18.39 -24.86 16.45
C ASP A 36 -18.18 -24.63 14.94
N SER A 37 -18.09 -23.35 14.52
CA SER A 37 -17.69 -23.01 13.15
C SER A 37 -16.99 -21.66 13.09
N SER A 38 -15.77 -21.60 13.63
CA SER A 38 -14.75 -20.66 13.18
C SER A 38 -14.02 -21.26 11.98
N ARG A 39 -14.55 -21.07 10.76
CA ARG A 39 -13.86 -21.43 9.52
C ARG A 39 -13.17 -20.20 8.93
N ARG A 40 -11.98 -19.87 9.43
CA ARG A 40 -11.03 -19.04 8.67
C ARG A 40 -10.49 -19.86 7.50
N ARG A 41 -10.66 -19.37 6.26
CA ARG A 41 -10.14 -20.01 5.06
C ARG A 41 -8.66 -19.62 4.93
N ARG A 42 -7.75 -20.61 4.94
CA ARG A 42 -6.31 -20.40 4.79
C ARG A 42 -5.93 -20.46 3.32
N LEU A 43 -5.23 -19.44 2.83
CA LEU A 43 -4.48 -19.49 1.59
C LEU A 43 -3.04 -19.92 1.92
N ALA A 44 -2.62 -21.08 1.42
CA ALA A 44 -1.28 -21.62 1.64
C ALA A 44 -0.44 -21.44 0.37
N SER A 45 0.67 -20.69 0.46
CA SER A 45 1.78 -20.78 -0.47
C SER A 45 2.63 -22.01 -0.12
N ARG A 46 3.04 -22.80 -1.11
CA ARG A 46 4.01 -23.91 -0.95
C ARG A 46 5.33 -23.52 -1.61
N PRO A 47 6.50 -23.76 -0.97
CA PRO A 47 7.74 -23.87 -1.72
C PRO A 47 8.52 -25.20 -1.53
N SER A 48 9.19 -25.57 -2.64
CA SER A 48 10.41 -26.38 -2.82
C SER A 48 10.40 -27.92 -2.67
N SER A 49 10.77 -28.60 -3.77
CA SER A 49 11.71 -29.74 -3.79
C SER A 49 12.33 -29.84 -5.20
N GLY A 50 13.66 -29.81 -5.29
CA GLY A 50 14.41 -29.82 -6.55
C GLY A 50 14.65 -31.20 -7.18
N GLY A 51 15.09 -31.17 -8.44
CA GLY A 51 15.63 -32.28 -9.24
C GLY A 51 15.65 -31.92 -10.74
N PRO A 52 16.75 -32.16 -11.50
CA PRO A 52 16.95 -31.57 -12.82
C PRO A 52 16.30 -32.40 -13.93
N GLY A 53 15.57 -31.75 -14.82
CA GLY A 53 15.03 -32.35 -16.05
C GLY A 53 14.67 -31.25 -17.04
N ALA A 54 15.30 -31.26 -18.20
CA ALA A 54 15.14 -30.25 -19.24
C ALA A 54 13.82 -30.42 -20.03
N GLY A 55 13.11 -29.29 -20.21
CA GLY A 55 12.07 -29.04 -21.22
C GLY A 55 10.61 -29.06 -20.71
N PRO A 56 9.65 -28.42 -21.41
CA PRO A 56 9.68 -27.16 -22.17
C PRO A 56 9.35 -25.96 -21.25
N GLU A 57 9.70 -24.73 -21.65
CA GLU A 57 9.40 -23.51 -20.89
C GLU A 57 7.89 -23.29 -20.71
N THR A 58 7.34 -23.83 -19.64
CA THR A 58 6.03 -23.41 -19.11
C THR A 58 6.22 -22.02 -18.52
N THR A 59 5.48 -21.04 -19.02
CA THR A 59 5.35 -19.69 -18.45
C THR A 59 5.02 -19.80 -16.96
N THR A 60 6.04 -19.69 -16.10
CA THR A 60 5.86 -19.75 -14.64
C THR A 60 5.20 -18.45 -14.18
N THR A 61 3.90 -18.49 -13.90
CA THR A 61 3.17 -17.38 -13.27
C THR A 61 3.78 -17.08 -11.90
N SER A 62 4.06 -15.80 -11.61
CA SER A 62 4.68 -15.40 -10.34
C SER A 62 3.75 -15.67 -9.15
N GLU A 63 4.32 -15.94 -7.96
CA GLU A 63 3.55 -16.13 -6.72
C GLU A 63 2.63 -14.93 -6.42
N SER A 64 3.13 -13.71 -6.65
CA SER A 64 2.34 -12.49 -6.48
C SER A 64 1.11 -12.49 -7.38
N GLN A 65 1.23 -12.95 -8.63
CA GLN A 65 0.12 -12.99 -9.56
C GLN A 65 -0.93 -14.04 -9.15
N LEU A 66 -0.51 -15.21 -8.69
CA LEU A 66 -1.44 -16.23 -8.19
C LEU A 66 -2.28 -15.72 -7.00
N VAL A 67 -1.64 -15.00 -6.07
CA VAL A 67 -2.34 -14.36 -4.94
C VAL A 67 -3.28 -13.28 -5.43
N HIS A 68 -2.85 -12.47 -6.41
CA HIS A 68 -3.68 -11.44 -7.02
C HIS A 68 -4.97 -12.03 -7.62
N ASP A 69 -4.85 -13.04 -8.47
CA ASP A 69 -5.99 -13.68 -9.15
C ASP A 69 -6.97 -14.32 -8.16
N GLU A 70 -6.47 -14.93 -7.08
CA GLU A 70 -7.31 -15.49 -6.02
C GLU A 70 -8.05 -14.41 -5.22
N VAL A 71 -7.36 -13.33 -4.84
CA VAL A 71 -8.00 -12.20 -4.14
C VAL A 71 -9.10 -11.60 -5.01
N GLY A 72 -8.85 -11.40 -6.31
CA GLY A 72 -9.88 -10.96 -7.25
C GLY A 72 -11.10 -11.88 -7.25
N ARG A 73 -10.90 -13.21 -7.34
CA ARG A 73 -11.99 -14.18 -7.27
C ARG A 73 -12.78 -14.14 -5.95
N LEU A 74 -12.11 -13.96 -4.82
CA LEU A 74 -12.76 -13.86 -3.51
C LEU A 74 -13.59 -12.59 -3.37
N VAL A 75 -13.07 -11.46 -3.88
CA VAL A 75 -13.79 -10.18 -3.93
C VAL A 75 -15.03 -10.30 -4.80
N ASP A 76 -14.92 -10.90 -5.99
CA ASP A 76 -16.06 -11.10 -6.89
C ASP A 76 -17.12 -12.03 -6.29
N ALA A 77 -16.72 -13.06 -5.57
CA ALA A 77 -17.63 -13.96 -4.87
C ALA A 77 -18.33 -13.24 -3.71
N ALA A 78 -17.57 -12.53 -2.87
CA ALA A 78 -18.10 -11.77 -1.75
C ALA A 78 -19.12 -10.72 -2.22
N VAL A 79 -18.83 -9.98 -3.30
CA VAL A 79 -19.76 -8.99 -3.88
C VAL A 79 -21.07 -9.63 -4.37
N ARG A 80 -21.03 -10.87 -4.85
CA ARG A 80 -22.22 -11.60 -5.33
C ARG A 80 -23.08 -12.19 -4.20
N GLU A 81 -22.48 -12.58 -3.08
CA GLU A 81 -23.14 -13.32 -2.00
C GLU A 81 -23.73 -12.43 -0.89
N SER A 82 -23.45 -11.13 -0.88
CA SER A 82 -23.66 -10.24 0.28
C SER A 82 -24.61 -9.07 -0.01
N GLY A 83 -25.14 -8.47 1.06
CA GLY A 83 -26.07 -7.33 1.02
C GLY A 83 -25.47 -6.00 0.52
N TYR A 84 -24.31 -5.98 -0.13
CA TYR A 84 -23.67 -4.74 -0.61
C TYR A 84 -24.36 -4.11 -1.82
N GLY A 85 -25.44 -4.71 -2.34
CA GLY A 85 -26.19 -4.19 -3.49
C GLY A 85 -26.70 -2.75 -3.32
N ALA A 86 -26.88 -2.29 -2.08
CA ALA A 86 -27.32 -0.94 -1.75
C ALA A 86 -26.18 0.11 -1.62
N LEU A 87 -24.92 -0.32 -1.61
CA LEU A 87 -23.75 0.57 -1.53
C LEU A 87 -23.32 1.03 -2.92
N SER A 88 -22.79 2.25 -3.03
CA SER A 88 -22.10 2.69 -4.24
C SER A 88 -20.91 1.78 -4.56
N PRO A 89 -20.44 1.70 -5.82
CA PRO A 89 -19.31 0.83 -6.19
C PRO A 89 -18.06 1.02 -5.30
N GLY A 90 -17.75 2.26 -4.91
CA GLY A 90 -16.60 2.54 -4.06
C GLY A 90 -16.79 2.19 -2.59
N GLU A 91 -17.93 2.53 -2.00
CA GLU A 91 -18.26 2.09 -0.63
C GLU A 91 -18.29 0.57 -0.53
N ARG A 92 -18.75 -0.10 -1.61
CA ARG A 92 -18.75 -1.55 -1.72
C ARG A 92 -17.34 -2.12 -1.71
N ARG A 93 -16.40 -1.57 -2.49
CA ARG A 93 -15.01 -2.04 -2.49
C ARG A 93 -14.34 -1.89 -1.13
N ALA A 94 -14.42 -0.71 -0.52
CA ALA A 94 -13.86 -0.48 0.81
C ALA A 94 -14.46 -1.43 1.86
N ARG A 95 -15.78 -1.64 1.81
CA ARG A 95 -16.46 -2.53 2.74
C ARG A 95 -16.12 -4.00 2.51
N VAL A 96 -16.08 -4.45 1.26
CA VAL A 96 -15.67 -5.80 0.88
C VAL A 96 -14.22 -6.05 1.28
N ALA A 97 -13.34 -5.07 1.11
CA ALA A 97 -11.95 -5.19 1.53
C ALA A 97 -11.82 -5.33 3.05
N LEU A 98 -12.56 -4.55 3.84
CA LEU A 98 -12.60 -4.68 5.30
C LEU A 98 -13.15 -6.04 5.74
N ASP A 99 -14.28 -6.45 5.17
CA ASP A 99 -14.93 -7.72 5.52
C ASP A 99 -14.02 -8.91 5.11
N LEU A 100 -13.45 -8.91 3.90
CA LEU A 100 -12.49 -9.92 3.46
C LEU A 100 -11.19 -9.92 4.26
N ALA A 101 -10.62 -8.75 4.57
CA ALA A 101 -9.40 -8.66 5.37
C ALA A 101 -9.58 -9.24 6.78
N SER A 102 -10.82 -9.25 7.30
CA SER A 102 -11.16 -9.86 8.58
C SER A 102 -11.33 -11.38 8.53
N GLU A 103 -11.65 -11.92 7.35
CA GLU A 103 -11.97 -13.34 7.14
C GLU A 103 -10.82 -14.13 6.48
N VAL A 104 -10.02 -13.46 5.66
CA VAL A 104 -8.95 -14.02 4.85
C VAL A 104 -7.60 -13.66 5.46
N ASP A 105 -6.88 -14.68 5.91
CA ASP A 105 -5.47 -14.55 6.27
C ASP A 105 -4.64 -14.73 5.00
N LEU A 106 -4.29 -13.62 4.34
CA LEU A 106 -3.53 -13.64 3.09
C LEU A 106 -2.11 -14.21 3.27
N ARG A 107 -1.56 -14.15 4.50
CA ARG A 107 -0.18 -14.54 4.83
C ARG A 107 0.85 -14.04 3.83
N THR A 108 0.59 -12.88 3.24
CA THR A 108 1.49 -12.29 2.27
C THR A 108 2.83 -12.03 2.95
N HIS A 109 2.82 -11.54 4.18
CA HIS A 109 4.02 -11.23 4.93
C HIS A 109 4.35 -12.30 5.99
N ARG A 110 5.64 -12.64 6.12
CA ARG A 110 6.21 -13.56 7.11
C ARG A 110 6.15 -13.00 8.52
N LEU A 111 6.19 -11.68 8.68
CA LEU A 111 6.14 -10.98 9.96
C LEU A 111 4.73 -10.86 10.55
N LEU A 112 3.66 -11.14 9.80
CA LEU A 112 2.28 -10.98 10.28
C LEU A 112 1.99 -11.71 11.61
N PRO A 113 2.48 -12.95 11.85
CA PRO A 113 2.24 -13.63 13.12
C PRO A 113 2.90 -12.96 14.32
N ASP A 114 3.89 -12.09 14.10
CA ASP A 114 4.74 -11.51 15.14
C ASP A 114 4.44 -10.01 15.39
N VAL A 115 3.55 -9.41 14.60
CA VAL A 115 3.16 -8.00 14.72
C VAL A 115 1.80 -7.84 15.40
N ASN A 116 1.50 -6.60 15.80
CA ASN A 116 0.23 -6.20 16.37
C ASN A 116 -0.95 -6.61 15.47
N GLU A 117 -2.05 -7.08 16.06
CA GLU A 117 -3.23 -7.53 15.30
C GLU A 117 -3.83 -6.44 14.40
N SER A 118 -3.72 -5.17 14.80
CA SER A 118 -4.14 -4.02 14.00
C SER A 118 -3.27 -3.85 12.75
N PHE A 119 -1.99 -4.25 12.81
CA PHE A 119 -1.09 -4.21 11.65
C PHE A 119 -1.43 -5.33 10.68
N VAL A 120 -1.82 -6.50 11.20
CA VAL A 120 -2.31 -7.61 10.37
C VAL A 120 -3.56 -7.18 9.61
N LEU A 121 -4.52 -6.57 10.30
CA LEU A 121 -5.73 -6.06 9.66
C LEU A 121 -5.41 -4.98 8.62
N LEU A 122 -4.59 -3.98 8.98
CA LEU A 122 -4.20 -2.91 8.06
C LEU A 122 -3.48 -3.43 6.82
N ALA A 123 -2.50 -4.33 6.99
CA ALA A 123 -1.74 -4.93 5.88
C ALA A 123 -2.67 -5.72 4.95
N ASN A 124 -3.60 -6.50 5.51
CA ASN A 124 -4.60 -7.22 4.72
C ASN A 124 -5.52 -6.27 3.95
N VAL A 125 -6.01 -5.19 4.60
CA VAL A 125 -6.82 -4.16 3.94
C VAL A 125 -6.07 -3.56 2.76
N VAL A 126 -4.82 -3.11 2.96
CA VAL A 126 -4.00 -2.52 1.90
C VAL A 126 -3.79 -3.50 0.75
N GLU A 127 -3.38 -4.74 1.03
CA GLU A 127 -3.13 -5.77 0.02
C GLU A 127 -4.41 -6.15 -0.76
N VAL A 128 -5.54 -6.36 -0.08
CA VAL A 128 -6.82 -6.64 -0.75
C VAL A 128 -7.22 -5.48 -1.64
N MET A 129 -7.06 -4.24 -1.16
CA MET A 129 -7.46 -3.05 -1.90
C MET A 129 -6.58 -2.77 -3.11
N TRP A 130 -5.26 -2.96 -3.00
CA TRP A 130 -4.39 -2.84 -4.16
C TRP A 130 -4.69 -3.94 -5.19
N ARG A 131 -4.83 -5.19 -4.76
CA ARG A 131 -5.05 -6.32 -5.67
C ARG A 131 -6.43 -6.30 -6.30
N SER A 132 -7.44 -5.79 -5.61
CA SER A 132 -8.77 -5.67 -6.20
C SER A 132 -8.96 -4.34 -6.92
N GLY A 133 -8.51 -3.22 -6.34
CA GLY A 133 -8.84 -1.88 -6.80
C GLY A 133 -8.31 -1.51 -8.18
N PHE A 134 -7.14 -2.02 -8.59
CA PHE A 134 -6.58 -1.74 -9.92
C PHE A 134 -7.18 -2.59 -11.04
N ASP A 135 -7.87 -3.70 -10.69
CA ASP A 135 -8.32 -4.71 -11.63
C ASP A 135 -9.83 -4.99 -11.60
N PHE A 136 -10.54 -4.52 -10.56
CA PHE A 136 -11.97 -4.74 -10.36
C PHE A 136 -12.81 -4.26 -11.55
N ASP A 137 -12.39 -3.17 -12.21
CA ASP A 137 -13.08 -2.61 -13.37
C ASP A 137 -12.51 -3.12 -14.72
N LEU A 138 -11.39 -3.88 -14.72
CA LEU A 138 -10.68 -4.31 -15.94
C LEU A 138 -11.05 -5.73 -16.39
N ALA A 139 -11.42 -6.63 -15.47
CA ALA A 139 -11.83 -7.99 -15.81
C ALA A 139 -13.09 -8.03 -16.70
N ALA A 140 -14.03 -7.10 -16.50
CA ALA A 140 -15.21 -6.95 -17.34
C ALA A 140 -14.90 -6.48 -18.78
N ALA A 141 -13.71 -5.93 -19.02
CA ALA A 141 -13.28 -5.36 -20.29
C ALA A 141 -12.27 -6.22 -21.06
N GLY A 142 -11.91 -7.42 -20.56
CA GLY A 142 -10.94 -8.31 -21.20
C GLY A 142 -9.51 -7.74 -21.25
N ARG A 143 -9.15 -6.84 -20.32
CA ARG A 143 -7.84 -6.20 -20.26
C ARG A 143 -6.90 -6.97 -19.32
N THR A 144 -5.60 -6.90 -19.59
CA THR A 144 -4.55 -7.44 -18.72
C THR A 144 -4.54 -6.71 -17.37
N PRO A 145 -4.19 -7.40 -16.26
CA PRO A 145 -4.13 -6.77 -14.94
C PRO A 145 -3.22 -5.54 -14.93
N ASP A 146 -3.57 -4.47 -14.20
CA ASP A 146 -2.75 -3.28 -13.99
C ASP A 146 -2.04 -3.30 -12.63
N PHE A 147 -1.48 -4.47 -12.29
CA PHE A 147 -0.79 -4.71 -11.02
C PHE A 147 0.37 -5.69 -11.22
N TYR A 148 1.59 -5.25 -10.89
CA TYR A 148 2.82 -5.98 -11.16
C TYR A 148 3.76 -5.92 -9.96
N ALA A 149 4.60 -6.94 -9.78
CA ALA A 149 5.67 -6.89 -8.79
C ALA A 149 6.68 -5.78 -9.14
N TYR A 150 7.24 -5.14 -8.11
CA TYR A 150 8.32 -4.17 -8.25
C TYR A 150 9.64 -4.75 -7.73
N PRO A 151 10.80 -4.48 -8.37
CA PRO A 151 12.09 -4.94 -7.87
C PRO A 151 12.45 -4.29 -6.53
N THR A 152 12.22 -5.02 -5.43
CA THR A 152 12.52 -4.55 -4.07
C THR A 152 14.01 -4.72 -3.75
N ILE A 153 14.67 -3.64 -3.31
CA ILE A 153 16.11 -3.67 -2.93
C ILE A 153 16.31 -4.41 -1.60
N HIS A 154 15.43 -4.19 -0.63
CA HIS A 154 15.49 -4.81 0.70
C HIS A 154 14.18 -5.56 1.01
N PRO A 155 13.87 -6.69 0.35
CA PRO A 155 12.58 -7.38 0.56
C PRO A 155 12.45 -7.92 1.98
N HIS A 156 13.56 -8.33 2.57
CA HIS A 156 13.68 -8.71 3.98
C HIS A 156 15.01 -8.18 4.51
N ALA A 157 15.02 -7.66 5.73
CA ALA A 157 16.24 -7.35 6.45
C ALA A 157 16.11 -7.74 7.91
N GLU A 158 17.18 -8.28 8.48
CA GLU A 158 17.24 -8.67 9.89
C GLU A 158 18.57 -8.20 10.46
N SER A 159 18.52 -7.62 11.67
CA SER A 159 19.72 -7.14 12.36
C SER A 159 20.70 -8.28 12.61
N ASP A 160 21.99 -8.01 12.46
CA ASP A 160 23.02 -8.98 12.84
C ASP A 160 23.06 -9.13 14.38
N PRO A 161 22.72 -10.32 14.93
CA PRO A 161 22.67 -10.53 16.37
C PRO A 161 24.04 -10.41 17.05
N ALA A 162 25.14 -10.50 16.30
CA ALA A 162 26.50 -10.30 16.80
C ALA A 162 26.90 -8.82 16.89
N LEU A 163 26.26 -7.94 16.12
CA LEU A 163 26.58 -6.50 16.07
C LEU A 163 25.59 -5.63 16.84
N VAL A 164 24.40 -6.16 17.15
CA VAL A 164 23.28 -5.40 17.71
C VAL A 164 22.79 -6.02 19.01
N GLU A 165 22.67 -5.20 20.05
CA GLU A 165 22.14 -5.60 21.35
C GLU A 165 20.69 -6.11 21.20
N PRO A 166 20.27 -7.13 21.98
CA PRO A 166 18.96 -7.79 21.81
C PRO A 166 17.80 -6.82 21.65
N ALA A 167 17.64 -5.86 22.56
CA ALA A 167 16.57 -4.87 22.53
C ALA A 167 16.45 -4.06 21.22
N LYS A 168 17.54 -3.90 20.46
CA LYS A 168 17.56 -3.17 19.19
C LYS A 168 17.50 -4.07 17.96
N ARG A 169 17.50 -5.40 18.12
CA ARG A 169 17.40 -6.31 16.98
C ARG A 169 16.04 -6.17 16.32
N MET A 170 16.05 -6.02 15.01
CA MET A 170 14.89 -5.65 14.23
C MET A 170 14.79 -6.51 12.99
N ARG A 171 13.55 -6.88 12.65
CA ARG A 171 13.18 -7.50 11.38
C ARG A 171 12.33 -6.54 10.58
N LEU A 172 12.63 -6.43 9.30
CA LEU A 172 11.95 -5.62 8.30
C LEU A 172 11.47 -6.54 7.18
N GLU A 173 10.27 -6.30 6.69
CA GLU A 173 9.70 -6.98 5.54
C GLU A 173 9.00 -5.99 4.63
N ASN A 174 9.43 -5.95 3.38
CA ASN A 174 8.92 -5.04 2.36
C ASN A 174 8.24 -5.82 1.24
N LYS A 175 7.07 -5.35 0.84
CA LYS A 175 6.42 -5.77 -0.39
C LYS A 175 6.15 -4.58 -1.26
N GLU A 176 6.53 -4.72 -2.52
CA GLU A 176 6.45 -3.63 -3.46
C GLU A 176 5.82 -4.08 -4.77
N TYR A 177 4.95 -3.22 -5.28
CA TYR A 177 4.22 -3.41 -6.51
C TYR A 177 4.24 -2.13 -7.33
N GLN A 178 3.76 -2.21 -8.55
CA GLN A 178 3.59 -1.07 -9.44
C GLN A 178 2.38 -1.26 -10.34
N THR A 179 1.91 -0.14 -10.89
CA THR A 179 0.82 -0.08 -11.87
C THR A 179 1.20 0.88 -12.99
N SER A 180 0.32 1.04 -13.98
CA SER A 180 0.45 2.03 -15.03
C SER A 180 0.47 3.48 -14.51
N ARG A 181 -0.07 3.71 -13.30
CA ARG A 181 -0.19 5.04 -12.65
C ARG A 181 0.76 5.25 -11.49
N PHE A 182 1.01 4.20 -10.72
CA PHE A 182 1.88 4.24 -9.56
C PHE A 182 3.18 3.53 -9.88
N ARG A 183 4.30 4.27 -9.80
CA ARG A 183 5.62 3.67 -9.99
C ARG A 183 5.95 2.68 -8.88
N ARG A 184 5.37 2.91 -7.69
CA ARG A 184 5.68 2.13 -6.49
C ARG A 184 4.53 2.16 -5.50
N LEU A 185 4.07 0.97 -5.12
CA LEU A 185 3.13 0.70 -4.04
C LEU A 185 3.93 -0.11 -3.01
N HIS A 186 4.27 0.50 -1.88
CA HIS A 186 5.20 -0.07 -0.91
C HIS A 186 4.49 -0.30 0.42
N LEU A 187 4.44 -1.56 0.86
CA LEU A 187 3.97 -1.97 2.18
C LEU A 187 5.14 -2.54 2.98
N GLU A 188 5.45 -1.92 4.11
CA GLU A 188 6.52 -2.30 5.03
C GLU A 188 5.94 -2.72 6.38
N LEU A 189 6.46 -3.83 6.91
CA LEU A 189 6.26 -4.26 8.29
C LEU A 189 7.61 -4.34 9.00
N ALA A 190 7.63 -3.88 10.23
CA ALA A 190 8.82 -3.79 11.06
C ALA A 190 8.52 -4.26 12.48
N ALA A 191 9.39 -5.10 13.04
CA ALA A 191 9.29 -5.56 14.43
C ALA A 191 10.67 -5.57 15.10
N ARG A 192 10.77 -4.93 16.27
CA ARG A 192 11.98 -4.87 17.10
C ARG A 192 11.75 -5.59 18.42
N GLU A 193 12.79 -6.21 18.98
CA GLU A 193 12.69 -7.06 20.17
C GLU A 193 12.28 -6.29 21.45
N ASP A 194 12.47 -4.97 21.51
CA ASP A 194 11.97 -4.12 22.61
C ASP A 194 10.47 -3.76 22.51
N GLY A 195 9.75 -4.37 21.57
CA GLY A 195 8.32 -4.18 21.40
C GLY A 195 7.94 -3.01 20.50
N LEU A 196 8.91 -2.28 19.90
CA LEU A 196 8.62 -1.32 18.84
C LEU A 196 8.22 -2.06 17.56
N GLN A 197 7.10 -1.69 16.96
CA GLN A 197 6.65 -2.18 15.67
C GLN A 197 6.17 -1.03 14.81
N VAL A 198 6.40 -1.10 13.50
CA VAL A 198 5.93 -0.12 12.52
C VAL A 198 5.26 -0.83 11.35
N ALA A 199 4.13 -0.30 10.89
CA ALA A 199 3.52 -0.63 9.61
C ALA A 199 3.43 0.63 8.77
N ARG A 200 3.85 0.57 7.51
CA ARG A 200 3.87 1.70 6.58
C ARG A 200 3.33 1.28 5.24
N ALA A 201 2.50 2.12 4.63
CA ALA A 201 2.11 1.97 3.23
C ALA A 201 2.28 3.30 2.49
N VAL A 202 2.98 3.29 1.35
CA VAL A 202 3.20 4.48 0.52
C VAL A 202 2.89 4.16 -0.94
N MET A 203 2.20 5.07 -1.63
CA MET A 203 1.92 4.97 -3.06
C MET A 203 2.54 6.17 -3.76
N PHE A 204 3.64 5.93 -4.47
CA PHE A 204 4.29 6.93 -5.29
C PHE A 204 3.70 6.90 -6.70
N PRO A 205 3.09 7.99 -7.17
CA PRO A 205 2.64 8.10 -8.54
C PRO A 205 3.82 8.22 -9.49
N ARG A 206 3.57 7.93 -10.76
CA ARG A 206 4.50 8.26 -11.85
C ARG A 206 4.42 9.75 -12.12
N VAL A 207 5.54 10.39 -12.43
CA VAL A 207 5.67 11.86 -12.58
C VAL A 207 4.88 12.44 -13.76
N ARG A 208 4.38 11.58 -14.64
CA ARG A 208 3.42 11.95 -15.68
C ARG A 208 1.99 12.16 -15.15
N TYR A 209 1.69 11.80 -13.91
CA TYR A 209 0.37 12.02 -13.31
C TYR A 209 0.50 12.94 -12.10
N ASP A 210 -0.34 13.97 -12.07
CA ASP A 210 -0.50 14.88 -10.93
C ASP A 210 -1.39 14.25 -9.83
N ILE A 211 -1.04 13.02 -9.45
CA ILE A 211 -1.75 12.28 -8.40
C ILE A 211 -1.03 12.55 -7.07
N PRO A 212 -1.74 12.86 -5.96
CA PRO A 212 -1.12 13.00 -4.65
C PRO A 212 -0.37 11.74 -4.18
N ILE A 213 0.68 11.89 -3.38
CA ILE A 213 1.37 10.75 -2.74
C ILE A 213 0.55 10.31 -1.54
N PHE A 214 -0.03 9.10 -1.59
CA PHE A 214 -0.64 8.50 -0.41
C PHE A 214 0.44 7.91 0.49
N ALA A 215 0.41 8.24 1.78
CA ALA A 215 1.32 7.67 2.77
C ALA A 215 0.60 7.47 4.10
N LEU A 216 0.79 6.31 4.73
CA LEU A 216 0.37 6.04 6.09
C LEU A 216 1.49 5.38 6.88
N ASP A 217 1.59 5.75 8.16
CA ASP A 217 2.41 5.05 9.15
C ASP A 217 1.57 4.76 10.41
N MET A 218 1.73 3.55 10.95
CA MET A 218 1.17 3.13 12.22
C MET A 218 2.31 2.57 13.09
N VAL A 219 2.43 3.08 14.32
CA VAL A 219 3.50 2.72 15.26
C VAL A 219 2.90 2.13 16.52
N SER A 220 3.39 0.95 16.91
CA SER A 220 3.02 0.24 18.13
C SER A 220 4.24 0.10 19.03
N VAL A 221 4.02 0.26 20.33
CA VAL A 221 5.04 0.04 21.36
C VAL A 221 4.43 -0.87 22.42
N ASN A 222 5.07 -2.00 22.68
CA ASN A 222 4.62 -3.00 23.65
C ASN A 222 3.16 -3.45 23.42
N GLY A 223 2.80 -3.64 22.15
CA GLY A 223 1.47 -4.11 21.75
C GLY A 223 0.37 -3.04 21.74
N ARG A 224 0.67 -1.78 22.07
CA ARG A 224 -0.28 -0.66 21.98
C ARG A 224 0.06 0.25 20.81
N VAL A 225 -0.90 0.54 19.93
CA VAL A 225 -0.72 1.57 18.90
C VAL A 225 -0.62 2.95 19.58
N THR A 226 0.50 3.63 19.38
CA THR A 226 0.83 4.89 20.07
C THR A 226 0.82 6.10 19.16
N PHE A 227 0.97 5.89 17.85
CA PHE A 227 1.04 6.96 16.87
C PHE A 227 0.54 6.45 15.53
N VAL A 228 -0.28 7.27 14.87
CA VAL A 228 -0.76 7.01 13.51
C VAL A 228 -0.73 8.30 12.71
N ILE A 229 -0.38 8.19 11.44
CA ILE A 229 -0.42 9.29 10.48
C ILE A 229 -0.85 8.77 9.12
N VAL A 230 -1.67 9.53 8.40
CA VAL A 230 -2.05 9.24 7.03
C VAL A 230 -2.32 10.55 6.28
N ASP A 231 -1.87 10.61 5.03
CA ASP A 231 -2.05 11.76 4.17
C ASP A 231 -2.12 11.36 2.69
N CYS A 232 -2.77 12.21 1.90
CA CYS A 232 -2.56 12.31 0.46
C CYS A 232 -1.83 13.63 0.24
N SER A 233 -0.51 13.56 0.05
CA SER A 233 0.36 14.73 -0.04
C SER A 233 0.37 15.32 -1.46
N PRO A 234 0.22 16.65 -1.63
CA PRO A 234 0.14 17.29 -2.93
C PRO A 234 1.45 17.16 -3.71
N VAL A 235 1.37 17.04 -5.03
CA VAL A 235 2.55 16.92 -5.93
C VAL A 235 2.70 18.10 -6.90
N THR A 236 1.98 19.19 -6.64
CA THR A 236 2.13 20.47 -7.36
C THR A 236 3.14 21.38 -6.67
N ARG A 237 3.66 22.40 -7.37
CA ARG A 237 4.62 23.35 -6.80
C ARG A 237 4.02 24.23 -5.71
N ASP A 238 2.76 24.61 -5.87
CA ASP A 238 2.04 25.45 -4.91
C ASP A 238 1.60 24.68 -3.65
N GLY A 239 1.82 23.36 -3.61
CA GLY A 239 1.46 22.52 -2.47
C GLY A 239 -0.05 22.42 -2.27
N VAL A 240 -0.82 22.61 -3.34
CA VAL A 240 -2.29 22.60 -3.29
C VAL A 240 -2.79 21.22 -3.66
N LEU A 241 -3.65 20.66 -2.82
CA LEU A 241 -4.36 19.43 -3.16
C LEU A 241 -5.43 19.70 -4.22
N PRO A 242 -5.64 18.76 -5.17
CA PRO A 242 -6.78 18.84 -6.06
C PRO A 242 -8.08 18.90 -5.26
N GLU A 243 -9.03 19.73 -5.70
CA GLU A 243 -10.29 20.01 -4.96
C GLU A 243 -11.06 18.73 -4.60
N VAL A 244 -11.04 17.73 -5.49
CA VAL A 244 -11.66 16.41 -5.24
C VAL A 244 -11.05 15.70 -4.03
N TYR A 245 -9.74 15.80 -3.81
CA TYR A 245 -9.06 15.25 -2.62
C TYR A 245 -9.40 16.07 -1.39
N THR A 246 -9.38 17.41 -1.49
CA THR A 246 -9.73 18.31 -0.39
C THR A 246 -11.12 17.99 0.17
N GLN A 247 -12.11 17.85 -0.72
CA GLN A 247 -13.48 17.53 -0.32
C GLN A 247 -13.60 16.13 0.29
N ALA A 248 -13.00 15.11 -0.35
CA ALA A 248 -13.06 13.73 0.13
C ALA A 248 -12.40 13.58 1.50
N MET A 249 -11.16 14.07 1.66
CA MET A 249 -10.44 13.99 2.93
C MET A 249 -11.15 14.75 4.05
N ALA A 250 -11.73 15.93 3.77
CA ALA A 250 -12.49 16.69 4.76
C ALA A 250 -13.79 15.97 5.17
N GLN A 251 -14.46 15.28 4.25
CA GLN A 251 -15.63 14.45 4.55
C GLN A 251 -15.25 13.23 5.41
N LEU A 252 -14.22 12.50 5.00
CA LEU A 252 -13.73 11.32 5.74
C LEU A 252 -13.23 11.69 7.13
N ARG A 253 -12.51 12.81 7.27
CA ARG A 253 -12.03 13.28 8.57
C ARG A 253 -13.20 13.64 9.49
N ARG A 254 -14.25 14.30 8.98
CA ARG A 254 -15.47 14.56 9.76
C ARG A 254 -16.21 13.27 10.14
N LYS A 255 -16.21 12.26 9.27
CA LYS A 255 -16.87 10.97 9.52
C LYS A 255 -16.18 10.17 10.63
N HIS A 256 -14.85 10.06 10.58
CA HIS A 256 -14.07 9.17 11.46
C HIS A 256 -13.50 9.87 12.69
N PHE A 257 -13.28 11.19 12.62
CA PHE A 257 -12.49 11.95 13.60
C PHE A 257 -13.12 13.30 13.98
N ALA A 258 -14.46 13.39 14.01
CA ALA A 258 -15.19 14.62 14.30
C ALA A 258 -14.72 15.31 15.60
N GLU A 259 -14.38 14.51 16.61
CA GLU A 259 -14.02 14.98 17.96
C GLU A 259 -12.56 14.69 18.33
N ALA A 260 -11.74 14.24 17.37
CA ALA A 260 -10.36 13.83 17.66
C ALA A 260 -9.38 15.01 17.66
N ASP A 261 -8.53 15.07 18.67
CA ASP A 261 -7.42 16.04 18.76
C ASP A 261 -6.28 15.61 17.83
N MET A 262 -6.01 16.42 16.80
CA MET A 262 -4.86 16.19 15.91
C MET A 262 -3.54 16.53 16.61
N VAL A 263 -2.53 15.71 16.38
CA VAL A 263 -1.17 15.94 16.87
C VAL A 263 -0.51 17.02 16.03
N PRO A 264 0.13 18.04 16.64
CA PRO A 264 0.92 19.02 15.90
C PRO A 264 2.00 18.35 15.08
N LEU A 265 2.08 18.71 13.80
CA LEU A 265 3.09 18.22 12.88
C LEU A 265 4.41 19.00 13.05
N PRO A 266 5.57 18.43 12.70
CA PRO A 266 6.83 19.16 12.63
C PRO A 266 6.77 20.33 11.63
N GLU A 267 7.58 21.36 11.80
CA GLU A 267 7.61 22.54 10.92
C GLU A 267 7.84 22.22 9.43
N TRP A 268 8.63 21.18 9.14
CA TRP A 268 8.87 20.75 7.77
C TRP A 268 7.64 20.08 7.12
N ALA A 269 6.67 19.64 7.91
CA ALA A 269 5.50 18.91 7.42
C ALA A 269 4.65 19.77 6.49
N ASP A 270 4.49 21.07 6.77
CA ASP A 270 3.70 21.99 5.93
C ASP A 270 4.29 22.16 4.52
N GLN A 271 5.55 21.75 4.30
CA GLN A 271 6.19 21.80 2.98
C GLN A 271 5.84 20.61 2.10
N ILE A 272 5.31 19.52 2.67
CA ILE A 272 5.07 18.28 1.93
C ILE A 272 3.72 17.62 2.22
N LEU A 273 3.17 17.77 3.43
CA LEU A 273 1.91 17.16 3.84
C LEU A 273 0.75 18.10 3.54
N SER A 274 -0.41 17.52 3.30
CA SER A 274 -1.61 18.32 3.10
C SER A 274 -2.11 18.95 4.41
N PRO A 275 -2.85 20.08 4.34
CA PRO A 275 -3.54 20.65 5.50
C PRO A 275 -4.58 19.71 6.13
N LEU A 276 -4.94 18.62 5.43
CA LEU A 276 -5.92 17.62 5.86
C LEU A 276 -5.26 16.33 6.35
N CYS A 277 -3.92 16.29 6.45
CA CYS A 277 -3.18 15.19 7.06
C CYS A 277 -3.78 14.82 8.43
N VAL A 278 -4.06 13.53 8.61
CA VAL A 278 -4.54 13.00 9.88
C VAL A 278 -3.33 12.49 10.64
N CYS A 279 -3.08 13.04 11.83
CA CYS A 279 -1.99 12.63 12.71
C CYS A 279 -2.53 12.53 14.14
N LEU A 280 -2.50 11.34 14.73
CA LEU A 280 -3.19 11.04 15.99
C LEU A 280 -2.32 10.21 16.94
N ARG A 281 -2.66 10.28 18.24
CA ARG A 281 -2.21 9.32 19.26
C ARG A 281 -3.44 8.54 19.76
N PRO A 282 -3.70 7.34 19.24
CA PRO A 282 -4.84 6.54 19.65
C PRO A 282 -4.85 6.30 21.17
N ARG A 283 -6.02 6.45 21.79
CA ARG A 283 -6.25 6.27 23.23
C ARG A 283 -6.90 4.92 23.52
N SER A 284 -7.71 4.40 22.59
CA SER A 284 -8.38 3.10 22.69
C SER A 284 -8.34 2.30 21.39
N ASP A 285 -8.84 1.07 21.44
CA ASP A 285 -8.95 0.19 20.26
C ASP A 285 -10.00 0.70 19.26
N GLU A 286 -10.99 1.47 19.73
CA GLU A 286 -11.95 2.17 18.87
C GLU A 286 -11.26 3.25 18.03
N ASP A 287 -10.31 4.00 18.59
CA ASP A 287 -9.52 4.99 17.83
C ASP A 287 -8.69 4.31 16.73
N VAL A 288 -8.10 3.16 17.05
CA VAL A 288 -7.33 2.36 16.08
C VAL A 288 -8.24 1.83 14.97
N SER A 289 -9.41 1.33 15.34
CA SER A 289 -10.42 0.83 14.39
C SER A 289 -10.94 1.94 13.47
N ALA A 290 -11.21 3.13 14.02
CA ALA A 290 -11.60 4.32 13.26
C ALA A 290 -10.49 4.73 12.29
N PHE A 291 -9.23 4.66 12.71
CA PHE A 291 -8.09 4.94 11.83
C PHE A 291 -7.96 3.94 10.68
N ILE A 292 -8.10 2.64 10.94
CA ILE A 292 -8.07 1.63 9.88
C ILE A 292 -9.24 1.83 8.91
N GLY A 293 -10.44 2.12 9.43
CA GLY A 293 -11.62 2.44 8.61
C GLY A 293 -11.42 3.68 7.73
N TYR A 294 -10.85 4.75 8.28
CA TYR A 294 -10.47 5.94 7.51
C TYR A 294 -9.46 5.60 6.41
N CYS A 295 -8.41 4.84 6.73
CA CYS A 295 -7.39 4.45 5.75
C CYS A 295 -7.99 3.62 4.62
N ALA A 296 -8.89 2.69 4.92
CA ALA A 296 -9.60 1.90 3.92
C ALA A 296 -10.42 2.79 2.98
N GLU A 297 -11.20 3.73 3.50
CA GLU A 297 -12.02 4.60 2.64
C GLU A 297 -11.15 5.59 1.83
N LEU A 298 -10.11 6.15 2.43
CA LEU A 298 -9.20 7.07 1.74
C LEU A 298 -8.41 6.35 0.65
N LEU A 299 -7.89 5.15 0.93
CA LEU A 299 -7.18 4.34 -0.05
C LEU A 299 -8.09 3.98 -1.23
N ASN A 300 -9.36 3.66 -0.97
CA ASN A 300 -10.32 3.31 -2.03
C ASN A 300 -10.56 4.52 -2.92
N PHE A 301 -10.84 5.66 -2.29
CA PHE A 301 -10.99 6.93 -3.00
C PHE A 301 -9.74 7.26 -3.82
N HIS A 302 -8.55 7.10 -3.26
CA HIS A 302 -7.30 7.40 -3.93
C HIS A 302 -7.09 6.54 -5.18
N ILE A 303 -7.36 5.23 -5.09
CA ILE A 303 -7.29 4.30 -6.23
C ILE A 303 -8.30 4.70 -7.31
N GLU A 304 -9.56 4.94 -6.94
CA GLU A 304 -10.60 5.36 -7.88
C GLU A 304 -10.27 6.69 -8.56
N CYS A 305 -9.94 7.68 -7.75
CA CYS A 305 -9.67 9.04 -8.21
C CYS A 305 -8.43 9.06 -9.11
N SER A 306 -7.44 8.19 -8.89
CA SER A 306 -6.25 8.06 -9.76
C SER A 306 -6.60 7.83 -11.23
N SER A 307 -7.73 7.16 -11.51
CA SER A 307 -8.19 6.89 -12.88
C SER A 307 -8.59 8.16 -13.63
N CYS A 308 -9.02 9.20 -12.90
CA CYS A 308 -9.46 10.49 -13.43
C CYS A 308 -8.30 11.41 -13.83
N PHE A 309 -7.06 11.11 -13.42
CA PHE A 309 -5.89 11.91 -13.77
C PHE A 309 -5.33 11.47 -15.12
N SER A 310 -5.22 12.43 -16.04
CA SER A 310 -4.66 12.21 -17.36
C SER A 310 -3.13 12.28 -17.32
N ALA A 311 -2.46 11.44 -18.11
CA ALA A 311 -1.02 11.53 -18.26
C ALA A 311 -0.63 12.85 -18.94
N SER A 312 0.22 13.63 -18.28
CA SER A 312 0.85 14.81 -18.85
C SER A 312 1.77 14.43 -20.00
N ARG A 313 1.77 15.28 -21.04
CA ARG A 313 2.70 15.21 -22.17
C ARG A 313 3.67 16.39 -22.18
N GLU A 314 3.52 17.32 -21.25
CA GLU A 314 4.35 18.52 -21.15
C GLU A 314 5.52 18.27 -20.20
N GLU A 315 6.74 18.44 -20.70
CA GLU A 315 7.97 18.23 -19.91
C GLU A 315 8.05 19.17 -18.71
N SER A 316 7.51 20.39 -18.84
CA SER A 316 7.45 21.37 -17.75
C SER A 316 6.57 20.88 -16.59
N ALA A 317 5.37 20.39 -16.89
CA ALA A 317 4.46 19.83 -15.88
C ALA A 317 5.05 18.57 -15.23
N MET A 318 5.65 17.68 -16.02
CA MET A 318 6.33 16.50 -15.47
C MET A 318 7.53 16.86 -14.59
N THR A 319 8.29 17.90 -14.99
CA THR A 319 9.39 18.44 -14.17
C THR A 319 8.87 18.99 -12.84
N GLU A 320 7.71 19.63 -12.84
CA GLU A 320 7.10 20.15 -11.62
C GLU A 320 6.71 19.02 -10.65
N THR A 321 6.01 18.00 -11.15
CA THR A 321 5.66 16.80 -10.38
C THR A 321 6.91 16.06 -9.88
N TYR A 322 7.93 15.92 -10.74
CA TYR A 322 9.22 15.33 -10.36
C TYR A 322 9.85 16.06 -9.19
N ARG A 323 9.95 17.39 -9.26
CA ARG A 323 10.50 18.23 -8.17
C ARG A 323 9.65 18.13 -6.91
N ALA A 324 8.34 17.94 -7.01
CA ALA A 324 7.50 17.71 -5.82
C ALA A 324 7.81 16.36 -5.16
N HIS A 325 8.01 15.30 -5.94
CA HIS A 325 8.47 14.02 -5.41
C HIS A 325 9.86 14.15 -4.76
N GLU A 326 10.79 14.90 -5.37
CA GLU A 326 12.11 15.18 -4.76
C GLU A 326 11.97 15.94 -3.43
N ARG A 327 11.12 16.97 -3.37
CA ARG A 327 10.85 17.70 -2.13
C ARG A 327 10.28 16.79 -1.06
N TYR A 328 9.29 15.95 -1.39
CA TYR A 328 8.71 14.97 -0.47
C TYR A 328 9.79 14.03 0.09
N ALA A 329 10.58 13.41 -0.79
CA ALA A 329 11.64 12.48 -0.41
C ALA A 329 12.72 13.15 0.45
N LYS A 330 13.22 14.33 0.06
CA LYS A 330 14.25 15.08 0.80
C LYS A 330 13.82 15.37 2.24
N HIS A 331 12.58 15.82 2.44
CA HIS A 331 12.06 16.10 3.78
C HIS A 331 11.90 14.82 4.60
N GLN A 332 11.41 13.73 3.97
CA GLN A 332 11.29 12.44 4.64
C GLN A 332 12.65 11.81 4.99
N TRP A 333 13.71 12.04 4.20
CA TRP A 333 15.08 11.63 4.57
C TRP A 333 15.57 12.32 5.85
N GLY A 334 15.09 13.54 6.12
CA GLY A 334 15.33 14.28 7.36
C GLY A 334 14.51 13.80 8.57
N ASN A 335 13.66 12.77 8.41
CA ASN A 335 12.87 12.22 9.50
C ASN A 335 13.74 11.44 10.49
N GLN A 336 14.26 12.17 11.48
CA GLN A 336 15.20 11.64 12.47
C GLN A 336 14.61 10.50 13.30
N LYS A 337 13.29 10.42 13.51
CA LYS A 337 12.69 9.33 14.29
C LYS A 337 12.85 7.99 13.59
N THR A 338 12.51 7.93 12.29
CA THR A 338 12.69 6.72 11.48
C THR A 338 14.17 6.40 11.34
N ARG A 339 14.99 7.41 11.03
CA ARG A 339 16.44 7.24 10.86
C ARG A 339 17.11 6.67 12.12
N SER A 340 16.87 7.25 13.29
CA SER A 340 17.47 6.78 14.55
C SER A 340 17.08 5.35 14.89
N VAL A 341 15.85 4.91 14.56
CA VAL A 341 15.42 3.52 14.75
C VAL A 341 16.21 2.58 13.85
N LEU A 342 16.38 2.91 12.57
CA LEU A 342 17.15 2.11 11.62
C LEU A 342 18.64 2.08 11.97
N GLU A 343 19.23 3.23 12.32
CA GLU A 343 20.64 3.32 12.70
C GLU A 343 20.95 2.47 13.95
N ALA A 344 20.05 2.47 14.93
CA ALA A 344 20.17 1.67 16.14
C ALA A 344 20.14 0.16 15.85
N SER A 345 19.42 -0.27 14.81
CA SER A 345 19.19 -1.68 14.49
C SER A 345 20.10 -2.23 13.38
N PHE A 346 20.65 -1.39 12.51
CA PHE A 346 21.40 -1.81 11.32
C PHE A 346 22.66 -0.98 11.03
N GLY A 347 22.91 0.09 11.79
CA GLY A 347 24.02 1.01 11.56
C GLY A 347 23.73 2.12 10.53
N ALA A 348 24.60 3.12 10.51
CA ALA A 348 24.41 4.37 9.75
C ALA A 348 24.33 4.17 8.22
N ASN A 349 25.20 3.34 7.66
CA ASN A 349 25.25 3.12 6.21
C ASN A 349 24.00 2.42 5.71
N PHE A 350 23.51 1.41 6.43
CA PHE A 350 22.26 0.75 6.10
C PHE A 350 21.10 1.74 6.22
N ALA A 351 21.01 2.49 7.32
CA ALA A 351 19.93 3.45 7.51
C ALA A 351 19.88 4.50 6.39
N ASP A 352 21.02 5.04 5.96
CA ASP A 352 21.06 6.02 4.86
C ASP A 352 20.60 5.41 3.54
N SER A 353 21.12 4.22 3.19
CA SER A 353 20.70 3.46 2.01
C SER A 353 19.21 3.15 2.04
N TYR A 354 18.72 2.67 3.18
CA TYR A 354 17.33 2.27 3.38
C TYR A 354 16.39 3.48 3.27
N MET A 355 16.72 4.61 3.89
CA MET A 355 15.92 5.84 3.78
C MET A 355 15.85 6.35 2.33
N ARG A 356 16.96 6.34 1.59
CA ARG A 356 17.06 6.94 0.25
C ARG A 356 16.62 6.05 -0.90
N GLN A 357 16.84 4.75 -0.77
CA GLN A 357 16.63 3.78 -1.84
C GLN A 357 15.42 2.89 -1.60
N THR A 358 15.02 2.70 -0.33
CA THR A 358 13.87 1.84 0.01
C THR A 358 12.68 2.64 0.52
N LEU A 359 12.78 3.52 1.51
CA LEU A 359 11.58 4.19 2.02
C LEU A 359 11.09 5.32 1.11
N PHE A 360 12.01 6.18 0.67
CA PHE A 360 11.67 7.42 0.00
C PHE A 360 12.56 7.64 -1.22
N ASP A 361 12.49 6.69 -2.16
CA ASP A 361 13.11 6.88 -3.46
C ASP A 361 12.32 7.92 -4.27
N VAL A 362 12.97 8.50 -5.27
CA VAL A 362 12.32 9.36 -6.29
C VAL A 362 12.30 8.58 -7.58
N GLU A 363 11.34 8.86 -8.47
CA GLU A 363 11.27 8.19 -9.77
C GLU A 363 12.65 8.22 -10.44
N PRO A 364 13.26 7.04 -10.64
CA PRO A 364 14.60 6.98 -11.18
C PRO A 364 14.56 7.42 -12.65
N GLY A 365 15.55 8.21 -13.06
CA GLY A 365 15.72 8.61 -14.45
C GLY A 365 17.19 8.50 -14.87
N LEU A 366 17.40 8.38 -16.18
CA LEU A 366 18.71 8.20 -16.78
C LEU A 366 19.37 9.57 -17.05
N GLY A 367 20.68 9.68 -16.79
CA GLY A 367 21.41 10.92 -17.07
C GLY A 367 21.57 11.21 -18.57
N SER A 368 21.59 10.16 -19.40
CA SER A 368 21.57 10.25 -20.86
C SER A 368 20.29 9.62 -21.42
N ARG A 369 19.87 10.07 -22.61
CA ARG A 369 18.74 9.45 -23.30
C ARG A 369 19.14 8.03 -23.73
N PRO A 370 18.42 6.98 -23.31
CA PRO A 370 18.72 5.62 -23.72
C PRO A 370 18.42 5.41 -25.22
N SER A 371 19.18 4.51 -25.82
CA SER A 371 19.00 3.94 -27.15
C SER A 371 18.02 2.77 -27.10
N VAL A 372 17.38 2.43 -28.23
CA VAL A 372 16.55 1.21 -28.37
C VAL A 372 17.35 -0.04 -28.06
N THR A 373 18.64 -0.05 -28.39
CA THR A 373 19.57 -1.15 -28.11
C THR A 373 19.85 -1.36 -26.63
N ASP A 374 19.49 -0.41 -25.77
CA ASP A 374 19.70 -0.52 -24.32
C ASP A 374 18.57 -1.32 -23.64
N PHE A 375 17.49 -1.61 -24.37
CA PHE A 375 16.33 -2.35 -23.87
C PHE A 375 16.37 -3.81 -24.36
N GLU A 376 15.83 -4.71 -23.55
CA GLU A 376 15.47 -6.07 -23.99
C GLU A 376 14.37 -5.97 -25.06
N ASP A 377 14.32 -6.88 -26.04
CA ASP A 377 13.29 -6.84 -27.09
C ASP A 377 11.87 -7.10 -26.54
N GLU A 378 11.77 -7.94 -25.51
CA GLU A 378 10.50 -8.35 -24.89
C GLU A 378 10.66 -8.57 -23.39
N VAL A 379 9.63 -8.23 -22.60
CA VAL A 379 9.53 -8.53 -21.18
C VAL A 379 8.29 -9.36 -20.90
N VAL A 380 8.44 -10.47 -20.18
CA VAL A 380 7.32 -11.30 -19.75
C VAL A 380 6.80 -10.83 -18.39
N LEU A 381 5.54 -10.40 -18.34
CA LEU A 381 4.84 -10.00 -17.12
C LEU A 381 3.54 -10.77 -16.99
N ASN A 382 3.32 -11.39 -15.84
CA ASN A 382 2.11 -12.17 -15.56
C ASN A 382 1.81 -13.23 -16.64
N GLY A 383 2.85 -13.81 -17.24
CA GLY A 383 2.75 -14.81 -18.32
C GLY A 383 2.44 -14.23 -19.71
N ALA A 384 2.24 -12.91 -19.84
CA ALA A 384 2.08 -12.21 -21.09
C ALA A 384 3.41 -11.61 -21.57
N VAL A 385 3.67 -11.72 -22.87
CA VAL A 385 4.85 -11.12 -23.52
C VAL A 385 4.52 -9.68 -23.88
N HIS A 386 5.37 -8.75 -23.44
CA HIS A 386 5.27 -7.33 -23.77
C HIS A 386 6.48 -6.93 -24.62
N PRO A 387 6.30 -6.59 -25.91
CA PRO A 387 7.39 -6.03 -26.69
C PRO A 387 7.81 -4.69 -26.09
N VAL A 388 9.11 -4.43 -26.06
CA VAL A 388 9.67 -3.23 -25.47
C VAL A 388 10.25 -2.34 -26.57
N SER A 389 9.97 -1.05 -26.46
CA SER A 389 10.58 0.00 -27.27
C SER A 389 11.20 1.05 -26.35
N THR A 390 11.89 2.06 -26.91
CA THR A 390 12.32 3.22 -26.09
C THR A 390 11.18 4.07 -25.56
N GLY A 391 9.93 3.84 -25.99
CA GLY A 391 8.78 4.68 -25.69
C GLY A 391 9.01 6.18 -25.96
N PRO A 392 8.05 7.05 -25.63
CA PRO A 392 8.33 8.48 -25.48
C PRO A 392 9.04 8.72 -24.15
N LEU A 393 10.15 9.45 -24.13
CA LEU A 393 10.79 9.91 -22.89
C LEU A 393 10.58 11.41 -22.69
N ALA A 394 10.47 11.83 -21.44
CA ALA A 394 10.47 13.22 -21.04
C ALA A 394 11.82 13.55 -20.42
N ARG A 395 12.36 14.71 -20.78
CA ARG A 395 13.46 15.31 -20.06
C ARG A 395 12.89 16.11 -18.88
N VAL A 396 13.23 15.72 -17.66
CA VAL A 396 12.81 16.40 -16.43
C VAL A 396 14.03 16.87 -15.65
N ASP A 397 13.92 18.01 -14.97
CA ASP A 397 15.01 18.52 -14.16
C ASP A 397 15.01 17.87 -12.77
N SER A 398 16.17 17.33 -12.36
CA SER A 398 16.40 16.77 -11.03
C SER A 398 17.40 17.63 -10.26
N GLU A 399 16.98 18.10 -9.09
CA GLU A 399 17.88 18.76 -8.15
C GLU A 399 18.80 17.76 -7.46
N LEU A 400 18.33 16.52 -7.23
CA LEU A 400 19.12 15.48 -6.57
C LEU A 400 20.27 14.96 -7.43
N ARG A 401 20.05 14.83 -8.74
CA ARG A 401 21.04 14.27 -9.69
C ARG A 401 21.86 15.34 -10.42
N GLY A 402 21.60 16.62 -10.18
CA GLY A 402 22.41 17.72 -10.71
C GLY A 402 22.29 17.90 -12.23
N GLY A 403 21.07 18.03 -12.75
CA GLY A 403 20.82 18.25 -14.17
C GLY A 403 19.48 17.70 -14.63
N SER A 404 19.27 17.64 -15.94
CA SER A 404 18.09 16.97 -16.49
C SER A 404 18.34 15.47 -16.65
N ILE A 405 17.31 14.69 -16.35
CA ILE A 405 17.28 13.24 -16.51
C ILE A 405 16.12 12.85 -17.44
N TRP A 406 16.16 11.62 -17.95
CA TRP A 406 15.14 11.06 -18.81
C TRP A 406 14.28 10.06 -18.04
N VAL A 407 12.97 10.30 -18.07
CA VAL A 407 11.93 9.47 -17.43
C VAL A 407 10.85 9.07 -18.43
N PRO A 408 10.11 7.98 -18.18
CA PRO A 408 8.96 7.57 -19.00
C PRO A 408 7.92 8.68 -19.21
N LYS A 409 7.55 8.94 -20.48
CA LYS A 409 6.54 9.94 -20.89
C LYS A 409 5.33 9.31 -21.56
N GLY A 410 4.14 9.79 -21.23
CA GLY A 410 2.90 9.27 -21.80
C GLY A 410 2.59 7.83 -21.34
N ASN A 411 1.83 7.08 -22.13
CA ASN A 411 1.36 5.76 -21.74
C ASN A 411 2.36 4.67 -22.12
N TRP A 412 3.35 4.43 -21.26
CA TRP A 412 4.25 3.28 -21.38
C TRP A 412 3.51 1.99 -21.08
N THR A 413 3.89 0.92 -21.78
CA THR A 413 3.46 -0.43 -21.41
C THR A 413 4.18 -0.86 -20.12
N PRO A 414 3.57 -1.74 -19.31
CA PRO A 414 4.23 -2.32 -18.15
C PRO A 414 5.59 -2.99 -18.49
N GLY A 415 5.71 -3.59 -19.67
CA GLY A 415 6.96 -4.17 -20.16
C GLY A 415 8.06 -3.13 -20.34
N GLU A 416 7.76 -2.00 -21.00
CA GLU A 416 8.70 -0.90 -21.17
C GLU A 416 9.11 -0.29 -19.82
N GLU A 417 8.17 -0.17 -18.87
CA GLU A 417 8.44 0.34 -17.52
C GLU A 417 9.43 -0.56 -16.76
N VAL A 418 9.20 -1.88 -16.79
CA VAL A 418 10.10 -2.85 -16.15
C VAL A 418 11.47 -2.85 -16.83
N ALA A 419 11.52 -2.76 -18.15
CA ALA A 419 12.77 -2.68 -18.88
C ALA A 419 13.58 -1.42 -18.52
N MET A 420 12.90 -0.26 -18.39
CA MET A 420 13.53 0.99 -17.92
C MET A 420 14.11 0.83 -16.50
N LEU A 421 13.35 0.23 -15.57
CA LEU A 421 13.83 -0.03 -14.21
C LEU A 421 15.05 -0.97 -14.18
N ARG A 422 15.08 -2.00 -15.04
CA ARG A 422 16.25 -2.89 -15.17
C ARG A 422 17.47 -2.12 -15.66
N LEU A 423 17.31 -1.29 -16.69
CA LEU A 423 18.38 -0.46 -17.22
C LEU A 423 18.95 0.47 -16.13
N LEU A 424 18.09 1.11 -15.34
CA LEU A 424 18.49 1.95 -14.22
C LEU A 424 19.32 1.19 -13.16
N ASN A 425 18.93 -0.05 -12.85
CA ASN A 425 19.66 -0.88 -11.89
C ASN A 425 21.02 -1.34 -12.45
N THR A 426 21.14 -1.63 -13.75
CA THR A 426 22.44 -1.97 -14.34
C THR A 426 23.43 -0.80 -14.31
N HIS A 427 22.97 0.43 -14.54
CA HIS A 427 23.82 1.63 -14.50
C HIS A 427 24.22 2.07 -13.09
N ASN A 428 23.42 1.73 -12.06
CA ASN A 428 23.82 1.94 -10.66
C ASN A 428 24.87 0.93 -10.16
N HIS A 429 25.18 -0.11 -10.94
CA HIS A 429 26.18 -1.14 -10.63
C HIS A 429 27.38 -1.16 -11.57
N ALA A 430 27.51 -0.18 -12.47
CA ALA A 430 28.75 0.02 -13.22
C ALA A 430 29.81 0.61 -12.27
N PRO A 431 31.02 -0.01 -12.17
CA PRO A 431 32.04 0.34 -11.18
C PRO A 431 32.60 1.75 -11.29
#